data_AF-A0A374BK64-F1
#
_entry.id   AF-A0A374BK64-F1
#
_cell.length_a   1.000
_cell.length_b   1.000
_cell.length_c   1.000
_cell.angle_alpha   90.00
_cell.angle_beta   90.00
_cell.angle_gamma   90.00
#
_symmetry.space_group_name_H-M   'P 1'
#
loop_
_entity.id
_entity.type
_entity.pdbx_description
1 polymer ?
#
loop_
_entity_poly.entity_id
_entity_poly.type
_entity_poly.pdbx_seq_one_letter_code
_entity_poly.pdbx_strand_id
1 'polypeptide(L)'
;MKKPKFEKLKELLENNEELTVDEAKYKELTGADLPKNDSYTRNRSALSTFAHNNGYYIVVEKETKTFYEKKVVFKKADKTA
;
A
#
# COMPACT_ATOMS: atom_id res chain seq x y z
N MET A 1 -12.36 15.37 6.86
CA MET A 1 -12.06 14.00 6.39
C MET A 1 -13.37 13.31 6.05
N LYS A 2 -13.49 12.65 4.89
CA LYS A 2 -14.67 11.81 4.59
C LYS A 2 -14.62 10.57 5.48
N LYS A 3 -15.78 10.12 5.96
CA LYS A 3 -15.89 8.92 6.78
C LYS A 3 -15.72 7.69 5.87
N PRO A 4 -14.76 6.79 6.14
CA PRO A 4 -14.57 5.59 5.33
C PRO A 4 -15.78 4.66 5.45
N LYS A 5 -16.17 4.03 4.34
CA LYS A 5 -17.15 2.95 4.29
C LYS A 5 -16.42 1.62 4.09
N PHE A 6 -16.71 0.61 4.90
CA PHE A 6 -15.96 -0.65 4.89
C PHE A 6 -16.68 -1.84 4.26
N GLU A 7 -17.87 -1.65 3.69
CA GLU A 7 -18.68 -2.72 3.09
C GLU A 7 -17.89 -3.56 2.07
N LYS A 8 -17.30 -2.89 1.06
CA LYS A 8 -16.45 -3.55 0.06
C LYS A 8 -15.21 -4.21 0.64
N LEU A 9 -14.65 -3.63 1.69
CA LEU A 9 -13.46 -4.15 2.37
C LEU A 9 -13.81 -5.43 3.14
N LYS A 10 -15.01 -5.49 3.72
CA LYS A 10 -15.56 -6.66 4.40
C LYS A 10 -15.78 -7.82 3.43
N GLU A 11 -16.39 -7.55 2.27
CA GLU A 11 -16.58 -8.57 1.22
C GLU A 11 -15.25 -9.16 0.76
N LEU A 12 -14.19 -8.35 0.64
CA LEU A 12 -12.87 -8.83 0.26
C LEU A 12 -12.22 -9.66 1.38
N LEU A 13 -12.32 -9.23 2.64
CA LEU A 13 -11.76 -9.97 3.77
C LEU A 13 -12.47 -11.32 3.97
N GLU A 14 -13.78 -11.41 3.80
CA GLU A 14 -14.53 -12.67 3.94
C GLU A 14 -14.10 -13.74 2.92
N ASN A 15 -13.50 -13.35 1.80
CA ASN A 15 -13.05 -14.25 0.74
C ASN A 15 -11.53 -14.49 0.74
N ASN A 16 -10.76 -13.86 1.63
CA ASN A 16 -9.29 -13.92 1.61
C ASN A 16 -8.68 -14.08 3.02
N GLU A 17 -7.65 -14.90 3.16
CA GLU A 17 -6.86 -15.00 4.39
C GLU A 17 -5.95 -13.76 4.59
N GLU A 18 -5.55 -13.09 3.51
CA GLU A 18 -4.73 -11.87 3.52
C GLU A 18 -5.20 -10.88 2.45
N LEU A 19 -5.18 -9.58 2.75
CA LEU A 19 -5.56 -8.51 1.83
C LEU A 19 -4.55 -7.37 1.87
N THR A 20 -3.82 -7.18 0.76
CA THR A 20 -2.93 -6.05 0.56
C THR A 20 -3.60 -4.99 -0.30
N VAL A 21 -3.65 -3.75 0.20
CA VAL A 21 -4.22 -2.60 -0.52
C VAL A 21 -3.26 -1.43 -0.50
N ASP A 22 -3.05 -0.81 -1.66
CA ASP A 22 -2.33 0.46 -1.76
C ASP A 22 -3.26 1.66 -1.44
N GLU A 23 -2.67 2.85 -1.36
CA GLU A 23 -3.41 4.10 -1.05
C GLU A 23 -4.54 4.39 -2.05
N ALA A 24 -4.33 4.13 -3.33
CA ALA A 24 -5.31 4.40 -4.38
C ALA A 24 -6.48 3.42 -4.27
N LYS A 25 -6.19 2.14 -4.08
CA LYS A 25 -7.19 1.09 -3.91
C LYS A 25 -7.97 1.26 -2.62
N TYR A 26 -7.31 1.61 -1.52
CA TYR A 26 -7.99 1.94 -0.27
C TYR A 26 -9.02 3.07 -0.44
N LYS A 27 -8.64 4.12 -1.18
CA LYS A 27 -9.53 5.25 -1.46
C LYS A 27 -10.70 4.86 -2.36
N GLU A 28 -10.48 4.01 -3.36
CA GLU A 28 -11.54 3.48 -4.22
C GLU A 28 -12.55 2.61 -3.44
N LEU A 29 -12.05 1.78 -2.51
CA LEU A 29 -12.88 0.87 -1.71
C LEU A 29 -13.66 1.62 -0.62
N THR A 30 -13.02 2.57 0.05
CA THR A 30 -13.59 3.22 1.25
C THR A 30 -14.14 4.62 1.02
N GLY A 31 -13.78 5.26 -0.09
CA GLY A 31 -14.09 6.66 -0.37
C GLY A 31 -13.30 7.67 0.47
N ALA A 32 -12.32 7.22 1.25
CA ALA A 32 -11.48 8.04 2.12
C ALA A 32 -9.99 7.76 1.88
N ASP A 33 -9.15 8.77 2.09
CA ASP A 33 -7.70 8.60 2.00
C ASP A 33 -7.17 7.76 3.17
N LEU A 34 -6.10 6.99 2.92
CA LEU A 34 -5.44 6.21 3.96
C LEU A 34 -4.79 7.16 4.99
N PRO A 35 -4.84 6.87 6.29
CA PRO A 35 -4.21 7.75 7.26
C PRO A 35 -2.68 7.73 7.10
N LYS A 36 -2.07 8.92 7.05
CA LYS A 36 -0.62 9.09 6.84
C LYS A 36 0.26 8.60 8.01
N ASN A 37 -0.31 8.45 9.20
CA ASN A 37 0.44 8.08 10.39
C ASN A 37 0.27 6.58 10.65
N ASP A 38 1.35 5.82 10.48
CA ASP A 38 1.34 4.35 10.60
C ASP A 38 0.81 3.88 11.97
N SER A 39 1.24 4.53 13.06
CA SER A 39 0.81 4.15 14.42
C SER A 39 -0.69 4.38 14.61
N TYR A 40 -1.21 5.47 14.05
CA TYR A 40 -2.63 5.74 14.03
C TYR A 40 -3.38 4.71 13.18
N THR A 41 -2.88 4.40 11.98
CA THR A 41 -3.47 3.40 11.08
C THR A 41 -3.57 2.05 11.75
N ARG A 42 -2.53 1.60 12.45
CA ARG A 42 -2.49 0.27 13.11
C ARG A 42 -3.36 0.16 14.36
N ASN A 43 -3.46 1.23 15.17
CA ASN A 43 -3.95 1.09 16.55
C ASN A 43 -5.17 1.95 16.91
N ARG A 44 -5.42 3.06 16.22
CA ARG A 44 -6.37 4.10 16.67
C ARG A 44 -7.35 4.56 15.58
N SER A 45 -7.21 4.04 14.37
CA SER A 45 -8.03 4.41 13.24
C SER A 45 -9.32 3.60 13.20
N ALA A 46 -10.34 4.13 12.53
CA ALA A 46 -11.55 3.38 12.22
C ALA A 46 -11.23 2.08 11.44
N LEU A 47 -10.17 2.08 10.63
CA LEU A 47 -9.69 0.91 9.92
C LEU A 47 -9.13 -0.16 10.88
N SER A 48 -8.35 0.23 11.91
CA SER A 48 -7.85 -0.72 12.91
C SER A 48 -8.95 -1.35 13.74
N THR A 49 -9.97 -0.58 14.13
CA THR A 49 -11.14 -1.12 14.83
C THR A 49 -11.92 -2.07 13.92
N PHE A 50 -12.11 -1.71 12.66
CA PHE A 50 -12.76 -2.56 11.68
C PHE A 50 -12.00 -3.88 11.47
N ALA A 51 -10.68 -3.84 11.25
CA ALA A 51 -9.87 -5.05 11.08
C ALA A 51 -9.97 -5.98 12.30
N HIS A 52 -9.82 -5.43 13.51
CA HIS A 52 -9.89 -6.20 14.75
C HIS A 52 -11.26 -6.87 14.94
N ASN A 53 -12.35 -6.15 14.65
CA ASN A 53 -13.71 -6.69 14.73
C ASN A 53 -13.98 -7.82 13.73
N ASN A 54 -13.17 -7.94 12.67
CA ASN A 54 -13.27 -9.03 11.70
C ASN A 54 -12.16 -10.09 11.89
N GLY A 55 -11.38 -10.04 12.98
CA GLY A 55 -10.35 -11.03 13.29
C GLY A 55 -8.98 -10.78 12.63
N TYR A 56 -8.76 -9.60 12.06
CA TYR A 56 -7.52 -9.22 11.39
C TYR A 56 -6.72 -8.19 12.19
N TYR A 57 -5.41 -8.12 11.93
CA TYR A 57 -4.54 -7.03 12.38
C TYR A 57 -3.93 -6.32 11.18
N ILE A 58 -3.55 -5.05 11.34
CA ILE A 58 -2.99 -4.25 10.24
C ILE A 58 -1.47 -4.25 10.30
N VAL A 59 -0.84 -4.65 9.19
CA VAL A 59 0.58 -4.42 8.93
C VAL A 59 0.68 -3.24 7.96
N VAL A 60 1.51 -2.25 8.29
CA VAL A 60 1.82 -1.14 7.37
C VAL A 60 3.22 -1.39 6.84
N GLU A 61 3.31 -1.85 5.60
CA GLU A 61 4.56 -2.05 4.87
C GLU A 61 4.92 -0.77 4.09
N LYS A 62 6.21 -0.42 4.09
CA LYS A 62 6.75 0.69 3.31
C LYS A 62 7.71 0.12 2.27
N GLU A 63 7.25 -0.04 1.04
CA GLU A 63 8.15 -0.35 -0.06
C GLU A 63 8.99 0.89 -0.41
N THR A 64 10.30 0.77 -0.28
CA THR A 64 11.24 1.78 -0.77
C THR A 64 11.58 1.44 -2.22
N LYS A 65 10.99 2.15 -3.19
CA LYS A 65 11.31 1.96 -4.61
C LYS A 65 12.65 2.63 -4.93
N THR A 66 13.75 1.89 -4.88
CA THR A 66 15.06 2.34 -5.35
C THR A 66 15.13 2.19 -6.87
N PHE A 67 15.05 3.29 -7.63
CA PHE A 67 15.19 3.25 -9.08
C PHE A 67 16.67 3.27 -9.47
N TYR A 68 17.14 2.26 -10.20
CA TYR A 68 18.48 2.24 -10.81
C TYR A 68 18.38 2.66 -12.27
N GLU A 69 18.99 3.81 -12.63
CA GLU A 69 19.10 4.25 -14.02
C GLU A 69 20.33 3.60 -14.68
N LYS A 70 20.12 2.60 -15.53
CA LYS A 70 21.18 1.93 -16.30
C LYS A 70 21.52 2.75 -17.55
N LYS A 71 22.78 3.19 -17.67
CA LYS A 71 23.32 3.77 -18.91
C LYS A 71 24.29 2.82 -19.56
N VAL A 72 24.15 2.63 -20.87
CA VAL A 72 25.12 1.90 -21.70
C VAL A 72 25.80 2.91 -22.59
N VAL A 73 27.13 3.00 -22.51
CA VAL A 73 27.95 3.87 -23.35
C VAL A 73 28.85 3.00 -24.22
N PHE A 74 28.63 3.06 -25.54
CA PHE A 74 29.52 2.44 -26.51
C PHE A 74 30.64 3.42 -26.86
N LYS A 75 31.89 3.02 -26.68
CA LYS A 75 33.08 3.78 -27.11
C LYS A 75 33.70 3.08 -28.31
N LYS A 76 34.02 3.82 -29.37
CA LYS A 76 34.76 3.31 -30.52
C LYS A 76 36.19 3.00 -30.06
N ALA A 77 36.70 1.80 -30.37
CA ALA A 77 38.10 1.50 -30.15
C ALA A 77 38.92 2.20 -31.23
N ASP A 78 39.78 3.15 -30.85
CA ASP A 78 40.85 3.63 -31.72
C ASP A 78 41.82 2.45 -31.95
N LYS A 79 41.70 1.80 -33.11
CA LYS A 79 42.77 0.93 -33.60
C LYS A 79 43.87 1.82 -34.17
N THR A 80 44.78 2.27 -33.31
CA THR A 80 46.11 2.72 -33.72
C THR A 80 47.08 1.55 -33.61
N ALA A 81 47.33 0.89 -34.74
CA ALA A 81 48.59 0.24 -35.16
C ALA A 81 48.31 -0.65 -36.37
#